data_AF-I1BND8-F1
#
_entry.id   AF-I1BND8-F1
#
_cell.length_a   1.000
_cell.length_b   1.000
_cell.length_c   1.000
_cell.angle_alpha   90.00
_cell.angle_beta   90.00
_cell.angle_gamma   90.00
#
_symmetry.space_group_name_H-M   'P 1'
#
loop_
_entity.id
_entity.type
_entity.pdbx_description
1 polymer ?
#
loop_
_entity_poly.entity_id
_entity_poly.type
_entity_poly.pdbx_seq_one_letter_code
_entity_poly.pdbx_strand_id
1 'polypeptide(L)'
;MFTRSHAIRCLHMHQRLQMPSTEPDPLSFLLNKLPTKRKNGALKHPSSTHSAWTVRWPTICQILFELDYLHHGKIPSETPSLGNKLVNWLSKT
;
A
#
# COMPACT_ATOMS: atom_id res chain seq x y z
N MET A 1 -8.02 -13.98 18.98
CA MET A 1 -7.32 -14.50 17.79
C MET A 1 -7.22 -13.37 16.77
N PHE A 2 -6.04 -13.04 16.28
CA PHE A 2 -5.88 -11.98 15.29
C PHE A 2 -6.39 -12.49 13.93
N THR A 3 -7.58 -12.07 13.52
CA THR A 3 -8.17 -12.44 12.23
C THR A 3 -8.01 -11.32 11.21
N ARG A 4 -8.04 -11.67 9.93
CA ARG A 4 -7.91 -10.71 8.83
C ARG A 4 -8.97 -9.59 8.91
N SER A 5 -10.23 -9.93 9.18
CA SER A 5 -11.32 -8.96 9.34
C SER A 5 -11.18 -8.08 10.58
N HIS A 6 -10.53 -8.59 11.63
CA HIS A 6 -10.20 -7.77 12.80
C HIS A 6 -9.10 -6.76 12.46
N ALA A 7 -8.04 -7.18 11.78
CA ALA A 7 -6.96 -6.31 11.33
C ALA A 7 -7.45 -5.19 10.40
N ILE A 8 -8.32 -5.52 9.45
CA ILE A 8 -8.92 -4.56 8.52
C ILE A 8 -9.66 -3.44 9.26
N ARG A 9 -10.44 -3.81 10.29
CA ARG A 9 -11.17 -2.85 11.13
C ARG A 9 -10.23 -2.06 12.03
N CYS A 10 -9.33 -2.71 12.76
CA CYS A 10 -8.42 -2.06 13.70
C CYS A 10 -7.46 -1.08 13.04
N LEU A 11 -6.97 -1.39 11.83
CA LEU A 11 -6.05 -0.51 11.09
C LEU A 11 -6.77 0.46 10.15
N HIS A 12 -8.11 0.50 10.16
CA HIS A 12 -8.94 1.31 9.27
C HIS A 12 -8.50 1.22 7.80
N MET A 13 -8.24 -0.01 7.31
CA MET A 13 -7.57 -0.22 6.02
C MET A 13 -8.33 0.41 4.86
N HIS A 14 -9.67 0.34 4.84
CA HIS A 14 -10.49 0.95 3.79
C HIS A 14 -10.28 2.47 3.66
N GLN A 15 -10.30 3.18 4.78
CA GLN A 15 -10.12 4.63 4.80
C GLN A 15 -8.70 5.01 4.35
N ARG A 16 -7.69 4.33 4.91
CA ARG A 16 -6.28 4.60 4.60
C ARG A 16 -5.94 4.30 3.15
N LEU A 17 -6.49 3.21 2.61
CA LEU A 17 -6.26 2.78 1.23
C LEU A 17 -7.18 3.46 0.21
N GLN A 18 -8.13 4.30 0.66
CA GLN A 18 -9.16 4.92 -0.18
C GLN A 18 -9.93 3.88 -1.00
N MET A 19 -10.39 2.84 -0.32
CA MET A 19 -11.11 1.69 -0.89
C MET A 19 -12.54 1.64 -0.36
N PRO A 20 -13.53 1.23 -1.18
CA PRO A 20 -14.90 1.09 -0.73
C PRO A 20 -15.03 -0.02 0.32
N SER A 21 -15.88 0.20 1.33
CA SER A 21 -16.17 -0.78 2.39
C SER A 21 -16.78 -2.09 1.88
N THR A 22 -17.25 -2.12 0.64
CA THR A 22 -17.77 -3.31 -0.05
C THR A 22 -16.66 -4.27 -0.47
N GLU A 23 -15.41 -3.83 -0.57
CA GLU A 23 -14.27 -4.71 -0.85
C GLU A 23 -13.89 -5.45 0.45
N PRO A 24 -14.05 -6.78 0.52
CA PRO A 24 -13.81 -7.52 1.77
C PRO A 24 -12.35 -7.50 2.21
N ASP A 25 -11.41 -7.33 1.28
CA ASP A 25 -9.98 -7.36 1.55
C ASP A 25 -9.24 -6.28 0.74
N PRO A 26 -9.30 -5.01 1.20
CA PRO A 26 -8.74 -3.88 0.45
C PRO A 26 -7.23 -3.99 0.24
N LEU A 27 -6.52 -4.65 1.16
CA LEU A 27 -5.09 -4.86 1.08
C LEU A 27 -4.72 -5.87 -0.02
N SER A 28 -5.33 -7.06 -0.03
CA SER A 28 -5.06 -8.04 -1.11
C SER A 28 -5.50 -7.52 -2.47
N PHE A 29 -6.65 -6.84 -2.54
CA PHE A 29 -7.15 -6.29 -3.79
C PHE A 29 -6.13 -5.36 -4.43
N LEU A 30 -5.53 -4.45 -3.64
CA LEU A 30 -4.50 -3.55 -4.15
C LEU A 30 -3.23 -4.31 -4.50
N LEU A 31 -2.72 -5.20 -3.64
CA LEU A 31 -1.51 -5.98 -3.93
C LEU A 31 -1.63 -6.78 -5.24
N ASN A 32 -2.80 -7.32 -5.55
CA ASN A 32 -3.07 -8.01 -6.82
C ASN A 32 -3.12 -7.08 -8.05
N LYS A 33 -3.21 -5.76 -7.84
CA LYS A 33 -3.21 -4.73 -8.89
C LYS A 33 -1.90 -3.95 -8.98
N LEU A 34 -0.84 -4.48 -8.38
CA LEU A 34 0.46 -3.83 -8.42
C LEU A 34 0.90 -3.53 -9.85
N PRO A 35 1.44 -2.33 -10.12
CA PRO A 35 1.95 -1.99 -11.43
C PRO A 35 3.18 -2.85 -11.74
N THR A 36 3.05 -3.75 -12.72
CA THR A 36 4.14 -4.65 -13.16
C THR A 36 5.01 -4.03 -14.25
N LYS A 37 4.59 -2.94 -14.87
CA LYS A 37 5.30 -2.26 -15.95
C LYS A 37 5.60 -0.83 -15.56
N ARG A 38 6.86 -0.41 -15.74
CA ARG A 38 7.23 1.00 -15.70
C ARG A 38 6.57 1.67 -16.92
N LYS A 39 6.16 2.93 -16.77
CA LYS A 39 5.64 3.72 -17.89
C LYS A 39 6.59 3.62 -19.09
N ASN A 40 6.12 3.12 -20.23
CA ASN A 40 6.82 3.32 -21.50
C ASN A 40 6.66 4.80 -21.83
N GLY A 41 7.77 5.51 -22.09
CA GLY A 41 7.84 6.98 -22.27
C GLY A 41 6.94 7.61 -23.35
N ALA A 42 6.08 6.84 -24.01
CA ALA A 42 5.16 7.28 -25.05
C ALA A 42 3.89 7.98 -24.52
N LEU A 43 3.48 7.78 -23.26
CA LEU A 43 2.29 8.42 -22.69
C LEU A 43 2.69 9.72 -21.99
N LYS A 44 2.54 10.88 -22.64
CA LYS A 44 2.95 12.19 -22.10
C LYS A 44 2.22 12.62 -20.81
N HIS A 45 1.19 11.90 -20.37
CA HIS A 45 0.48 12.17 -19.12
C HIS A 45 0.74 11.09 -18.06
N PRO A 46 0.91 11.43 -16.77
CA PRO A 46 0.80 10.44 -15.72
C PRO A 46 -0.61 9.85 -15.79
N SER A 47 -0.72 8.55 -16.04
CA SER A 47 -2.02 7.89 -15.90
C SER A 47 -2.47 8.06 -14.45
N SER A 48 -3.76 8.37 -14.25
CA SER A 48 -4.35 8.55 -12.91
C SER A 48 -4.02 7.39 -11.97
N THR A 49 -3.91 6.17 -12.52
CA THR A 49 -3.48 4.95 -11.84
C THR A 49 -2.08 5.06 -11.23
N HIS A 50 -1.10 5.63 -11.94
CA HIS A 50 0.27 5.74 -11.45
C HIS A 50 0.39 6.76 -10.30
N SER A 51 -0.33 7.88 -10.43
CA SER A 51 -0.43 8.89 -9.37
C SER A 51 -1.18 8.36 -8.14
N ALA A 52 -2.14 7.46 -8.31
CA ALA A 52 -2.79 6.81 -7.16
C ALA A 52 -1.82 5.86 -6.44
N TRP A 53 -0.95 5.17 -7.18
CA TRP A 53 0.04 4.25 -6.62
C TRP A 53 1.15 4.93 -5.83
N THR A 54 1.57 6.14 -6.21
CA THR A 54 2.56 6.90 -5.41
C THR A 54 2.03 7.29 -4.02
N VAL A 55 0.72 7.40 -3.86
CA VAL A 55 0.07 7.68 -2.56
C VAL A 55 -0.32 6.40 -1.83
N ARG A 56 -0.91 5.42 -2.52
CA ARG A 56 -1.40 4.18 -1.89
C ARG A 56 -0.28 3.25 -1.46
N TRP A 57 0.86 3.23 -2.16
CA TRP A 57 1.94 2.31 -1.85
C TRP A 57 2.63 2.58 -0.50
N PRO A 58 3.01 3.82 -0.14
CA PRO A 58 3.50 4.12 1.21
C PRO A 58 2.52 3.65 2.28
N THR A 59 1.21 3.87 2.08
CA THR A 59 0.18 3.42 3.01
C THR A 59 0.09 1.90 3.11
N ILE A 60 0.21 1.17 2.00
CA ILE A 60 0.28 -0.30 2.00
C ILE A 60 1.49 -0.78 2.81
N CYS A 61 2.67 -0.21 2.57
CA CYS A 61 3.86 -0.59 3.31
C CYS A 61 3.73 -0.30 4.81
N GLN A 62 3.13 0.84 5.18
CA GLN A 62 2.85 1.20 6.57
C GLN A 62 1.88 0.21 7.23
N ILE A 63 0.80 -0.19 6.55
CA ILE A 63 -0.14 -1.20 7.04
C ILE A 63 0.56 -2.54 7.24
N LEU A 64 1.39 -2.98 6.28
CA LEU A 64 2.13 -4.23 6.39
C LEU A 64 3.11 -4.21 7.58
N PHE A 65 3.78 -3.08 7.80
CA PHE A 65 4.66 -2.89 8.95
C PHE A 65 3.89 -2.94 10.29
N GLU A 66 2.73 -2.29 10.37
CA GLU A 66 1.87 -2.37 11.56
C GLU A 66 1.33 -3.78 11.80
N LEU A 67 1.01 -4.54 10.75
CA LEU A 67 0.62 -5.94 10.85
C LEU A 67 1.76 -6.81 11.37
N ASP A 68 2.96 -6.63 10.83
CA ASP A 68 4.18 -7.33 11.26
C ASP A 68 4.46 -7.05 12.74
N TYR A 69 4.33 -5.78 13.15
CA TYR A 69 4.43 -5.35 14.54
C TYR A 69 3.41 -6.06 15.44
N LEU A 70 2.13 -6.07 15.07
CA LEU A 70 1.07 -6.69 15.87
C LEU A 70 1.24 -8.22 15.98
N HIS A 71 1.82 -8.85 14.96
CA HIS A 71 2.11 -10.28 14.96
C HIS A 71 3.33 -10.66 15.79
N HIS A 72 4.40 -9.86 15.73
CA HIS A 72 5.68 -10.22 16.33
C HIS A 72 5.97 -9.52 17.66
N GLY A 73 5.22 -8.47 18.01
CA GLY A 73 5.37 -7.72 19.26
C GLY A 73 6.72 -7.01 19.42
N LYS A 74 7.49 -6.90 18.33
CA LYS A 74 8.82 -6.28 18.33
C LYS A 74 8.71 -4.87 17.75
N ILE A 75 9.04 -3.87 18.55
CA ILE A 75 9.17 -2.49 18.07
C ILE A 75 10.44 -2.40 17.22
N PRO A 76 10.35 -2.06 15.92
CA PRO A 76 11.53 -1.78 15.13
C PRO A 76 12.14 -0.47 15.64
N SER A 77 13.43 -0.48 15.93
CA SER A 77 14.17 0.65 16.52
C SER A 77 14.14 1.92 15.65
N GLU A 78 13.83 1.78 14.36
CA GLU A 78 13.61 2.88 13.43
C GLU A 78 12.38 2.57 12.57
N THR A 79 11.53 3.58 12.31
CA THR A 79 10.50 3.46 11.28
C THR A 79 11.17 3.75 9.94
N PRO A 80 11.38 2.73 9.06
CA PRO A 80 12.06 2.97 7.81
C PRO A 80 11.21 3.88 6.92
N SER A 81 11.83 4.56 5.96
CA SER A 81 11.08 5.25 4.91
C SER A 81 10.38 4.22 4.00
N LEU A 82 9.19 3.78 4.38
CA LEU A 82 8.49 2.66 3.78
C LEU A 82 7.97 3.00 2.37
N GLY A 83 8.20 2.09 1.43
CA GLY A 83 7.65 2.18 0.07
C GLY A 83 8.36 3.15 -0.90
N ASN A 84 9.33 3.95 -0.43
CA ASN A 84 10.04 4.94 -1.26
C ASN A 84 10.71 4.35 -2.51
N LYS A 85 11.19 3.10 -2.46
CA LYS A 85 11.81 2.44 -3.62
C LYS A 85 10.85 2.32 -4.80
N LEU A 86 9.60 1.87 -4.56
CA LEU A 86 8.60 1.75 -5.62
C LEU A 86 8.09 3.13 -6.05
N VAL A 87 7.84 4.04 -5.09
CA VAL A 87 7.43 5.42 -5.42
C VAL A 87 8.47 6.07 -6.34
N ASN A 88 9.76 5.97 -6.02
CA ASN A 88 10.83 6.50 -6.86
C ASN A 88 10.91 5.80 -8.21
N TRP A 89 10.67 4.48 -8.28
CA TRP A 89 10.65 3.74 -9.53
C TRP A 89 9.47 4.15 -10.43
N LEU A 90 8.31 4.44 -9.84
CA LEU A 90 7.14 4.99 -10.55
C LEU A 90 7.43 6.45 -10.96
N SER A 91 8.02 7.28 -10.12
CA SER A 91 8.26 8.69 -10.43
C SER A 91 9.40 8.94 -11.42
N LYS A 92 10.29 7.96 -11.66
CA LYS A 92 11.35 8.05 -12.67
C LYS A 92 10.76 7.92 -14.09
N THR A 93 10.46 9.08 -14.67
CA THR A 93 10.22 9.27 -16.11
C THR A 93 11.49 9.12 -16.93
#